data_AF-A0A368N8H8-F1
#
_entry.id   AF-A0A368N8H8-F1
#
_cell.length_a   1.000
_cell.length_b   1.000
_cell.length_c   1.000
_cell.angle_alpha   90.00
_cell.angle_beta   90.00
_cell.angle_gamma   90.00
#
_symmetry.space_group_name_H-M   'P 1'
#
loop_
_entity.id
_entity.type
_entity.pdbx_description
1 polymer ?
#
loop_
_entity_poly.entity_id
_entity_poly.type
_entity_poly.pdbx_seq_one_letter_code
_entity_poly.pdbx_strand_id
1 'polypeptide(L)'
;MSESEAVAPEEIEHARRLAADASRVVVKAGTNSLTDEESNLDDAKLDKLVDDVETLLSRGKEVLLVSSGAIGAGKGRVGYPQETVEESQALSTVGQSHLMRRYTESFERYGRTVAQILLTDHDLENPERFTNFRNTVETLLDWGVVPIINENDAVATEEIRIGDNDMLSSSVAIGVDVDLLVTLTDVDGVYTGNPKRDPGAERIEAVGRNYGYVQGVIDGASGDGVGFGGIRTKVEGARDASEHGIPAIIAGSAEPDVLERIATGKSVGTLFVPVNGVIDD
;
A
#
# COMPACT_ATOMS: atom_id res chain seq x y z
N MET A 1 -12.98 22.95 -7.52
CA MET A 1 -13.95 21.84 -7.49
C MET A 1 -15.34 22.45 -7.45
N SER A 2 -16.28 21.98 -8.27
CA SER A 2 -17.69 22.39 -8.13
C SER A 2 -18.35 21.63 -6.96
N GLU A 3 -19.32 22.22 -6.26
CA GLU A 3 -20.06 21.54 -5.17
C GLU A 3 -20.70 20.21 -5.63
N SER A 4 -21.04 20.09 -6.92
CA SER A 4 -21.64 18.87 -7.49
C SER A 4 -20.67 17.69 -7.63
N GLU A 5 -19.37 17.93 -7.57
CA GLU A 5 -18.35 16.88 -7.72
C GLU A 5 -17.85 16.35 -6.37
N ALA A 6 -17.96 17.12 -5.29
CA ALA A 6 -17.50 16.69 -3.96
C ALA A 6 -18.22 15.43 -3.49
N VAL A 7 -17.51 14.51 -2.82
CA VAL A 7 -18.10 13.30 -2.23
C VAL A 7 -19.01 13.71 -1.07
N ALA A 8 -20.20 13.12 -0.97
CA ALA A 8 -21.17 13.52 0.06
C ALA A 8 -20.68 13.10 1.47
N PRO A 9 -20.90 13.90 2.53
CA PRO A 9 -20.46 13.54 3.88
C PRO A 9 -20.97 12.18 4.37
N GLU A 10 -22.18 11.80 3.99
CA GLU A 10 -22.80 10.51 4.32
C GLU A 10 -22.07 9.33 3.64
N GLU A 11 -21.64 9.50 2.39
CA GLU A 11 -20.83 8.51 1.66
C GLU A 11 -19.46 8.33 2.33
N ILE A 12 -18.83 9.43 2.77
CA ILE A 12 -17.55 9.42 3.49
C ILE A 12 -17.71 8.68 4.83
N GLU A 13 -18.75 9.01 5.60
CA GLU A 13 -19.00 8.35 6.89
C GLU A 13 -19.28 6.85 6.72
N HIS A 14 -20.08 6.47 5.73
CA HIS A 14 -20.35 5.07 5.42
C HIS A 14 -19.06 4.32 5.03
N ALA A 15 -18.25 4.86 4.11
CA ALA A 15 -17.00 4.24 3.72
C ALA A 15 -15.97 4.15 4.87
N ARG A 16 -15.96 5.12 5.79
CA ARG A 16 -15.16 5.04 7.03
C ARG A 16 -15.62 3.92 7.95
N ARG A 17 -16.93 3.68 8.06
CA ARG A 17 -17.47 2.54 8.82
C ARG A 17 -17.05 1.22 8.19
N LEU A 18 -17.18 1.08 6.86
CA LEU A 18 -16.69 -0.11 6.14
C LEU A 18 -15.20 -0.36 6.42
N ALA A 19 -14.36 0.67 6.32
CA ALA A 19 -12.93 0.55 6.62
C ALA A 19 -12.65 0.19 8.10
N ALA A 20 -13.43 0.71 9.05
CA ALA A 20 -13.29 0.39 10.47
C ALA A 20 -13.71 -1.06 10.78
N ASP A 21 -14.78 -1.53 10.14
CA ASP A 21 -15.36 -2.86 10.34
C ASP A 21 -14.66 -3.97 9.51
N ALA A 22 -13.76 -3.58 8.58
CA ALA A 22 -12.97 -4.49 7.75
C ALA A 22 -12.31 -5.62 8.54
N SER A 23 -12.62 -6.88 8.21
CA SER A 23 -12.07 -8.05 8.88
C SER A 23 -10.74 -8.46 8.29
N ARG A 24 -10.58 -8.32 6.97
CA ARG A 24 -9.34 -8.60 6.24
C ARG A 24 -8.81 -7.35 5.56
N VAL A 25 -7.55 -7.02 5.81
CA VAL A 25 -6.93 -5.77 5.38
C VAL A 25 -5.63 -6.04 4.61
N VAL A 26 -5.47 -5.44 3.44
CA VAL A 26 -4.15 -5.28 2.82
C VAL A 26 -3.53 -3.98 3.33
N VAL A 27 -2.34 -4.07 3.91
CA VAL A 27 -1.52 -2.90 4.24
C VAL A 27 -0.34 -2.87 3.29
N LYS A 28 -0.19 -1.80 2.52
CA LYS A 28 0.92 -1.61 1.59
C LYS A 28 1.90 -0.58 2.12
N ALA A 29 3.18 -0.94 2.21
CA ALA A 29 4.26 -0.05 2.61
C ALA A 29 5.21 0.21 1.43
N GLY A 30 5.30 1.46 0.98
CA GLY A 30 6.26 1.87 -0.05
C GLY A 30 7.70 1.95 0.45
N THR A 31 8.66 2.00 -0.49
CA THR A 31 10.10 2.06 -0.19
C THR A 31 10.48 3.17 0.79
N ASN A 32 9.98 4.40 0.59
CA ASN A 32 10.30 5.54 1.47
C ASN A 32 9.78 5.38 2.92
N SER A 33 8.79 4.51 3.11
CA SER A 33 8.24 4.14 4.41
C SER A 33 9.10 3.09 5.13
N LEU A 34 10.12 2.52 4.47
CA LEU A 34 10.96 1.45 4.98
C LEU A 34 12.46 1.80 4.92
N THR A 35 12.87 2.72 4.05
CA THR A 35 14.28 3.10 3.88
C THR A 35 14.58 4.53 4.31
N ASP A 36 15.82 4.82 4.64
CA ASP A 36 16.35 6.17 4.85
C ASP A 36 16.65 6.89 3.51
N GLU A 37 17.21 8.09 3.60
CA GLU A 37 17.58 8.92 2.43
C GLU A 37 18.72 8.31 1.59
N GLU A 38 19.54 7.44 2.20
CA GLU A 38 20.64 6.72 1.55
C GLU A 38 20.18 5.36 1.00
N SER A 39 18.87 5.09 1.04
CA SER A 39 18.25 3.81 0.69
C SER A 39 18.60 2.64 1.61
N ASN A 40 19.22 2.84 2.77
CA ASN A 40 19.37 1.77 3.74
C ASN A 40 18.02 1.44 4.36
N LEU A 41 17.81 0.18 4.73
CA LEU A 41 16.64 -0.20 5.52
C LEU A 41 16.69 0.50 6.89
N ASP A 42 15.59 1.15 7.26
CA ASP A 42 15.44 1.89 8.50
C ASP A 42 14.66 1.04 9.50
N ASP A 43 15.39 0.51 10.49
CA ASP A 43 14.83 -0.37 11.53
C ASP A 43 13.70 0.34 12.32
N ALA A 44 13.80 1.65 12.56
CA ALA A 44 12.78 2.39 13.32
C ALA A 44 11.49 2.56 12.53
N LYS A 45 11.59 2.82 11.21
CA LYS A 45 10.41 2.87 10.33
C LYS A 45 9.76 1.49 10.19
N LEU A 46 10.55 0.43 10.05
CA LEU A 46 10.04 -0.94 9.98
C LEU A 46 9.35 -1.33 11.29
N ASP A 47 9.97 -1.07 12.44
CA ASP A 47 9.37 -1.36 13.73
C ASP A 47 8.05 -0.61 13.93
N LYS A 48 7.99 0.67 13.54
CA LYS A 48 6.75 1.46 13.58
C LYS A 48 5.65 0.85 12.69
N LEU A 49 5.99 0.42 11.47
CA LEU A 49 5.04 -0.25 10.58
C LEU A 49 4.51 -1.55 11.21
N VAL A 50 5.38 -2.33 11.86
CA VAL A 50 4.97 -3.56 12.56
C VAL A 50 4.09 -3.24 13.76
N ASP A 51 4.37 -2.17 14.52
CA ASP A 51 3.51 -1.70 15.63
C ASP A 51 2.10 -1.33 15.14
N ASP A 52 2.02 -0.62 14.00
CA ASP A 52 0.75 -0.29 13.36
C ASP A 52 -0.01 -1.56 12.93
N VAL A 53 0.68 -2.50 12.27
CA VAL A 53 0.07 -3.75 11.80
C VAL A 53 -0.41 -4.61 12.97
N GLU A 54 0.37 -4.70 14.05
CA GLU A 54 -0.03 -5.41 15.27
C GLU A 54 -1.28 -4.78 15.90
N THR A 55 -1.50 -3.47 15.74
CA THR A 55 -2.72 -2.83 16.21
C THR A 55 -3.96 -3.41 15.51
N LEU A 56 -3.89 -3.74 14.23
CA LEU A 56 -4.97 -4.44 13.53
C LEU A 56 -5.07 -5.92 13.97
N LEU A 57 -3.94 -6.62 14.04
CA LEU A 57 -3.90 -8.04 14.41
C LEU A 57 -4.42 -8.30 15.84
N SER A 58 -4.09 -7.43 16.79
CA SER A 58 -4.57 -7.51 18.19
C SER A 58 -6.08 -7.25 18.33
N ARG A 59 -6.68 -6.58 17.34
CA ARG A 59 -8.14 -6.41 17.19
C ARG A 59 -8.83 -7.59 16.51
N GLY A 60 -8.09 -8.64 16.18
CA GLY A 60 -8.61 -9.84 15.53
C GLY A 60 -8.82 -9.70 14.02
N LYS A 61 -8.23 -8.69 13.38
CA LYS A 61 -8.25 -8.54 11.93
C LYS A 61 -7.16 -9.41 11.29
N GLU A 62 -7.44 -9.91 10.09
CA GLU A 62 -6.45 -10.55 9.24
C GLU A 62 -5.71 -9.48 8.44
N VAL A 63 -4.37 -9.55 8.38
CA VAL A 63 -3.55 -8.57 7.65
C VAL A 63 -2.65 -9.28 6.65
N LEU A 64 -2.69 -8.80 5.41
CA LEU A 64 -1.70 -9.10 4.39
C LEU A 64 -0.82 -7.86 4.20
N LEU A 65 0.49 -8.00 4.36
CA LEU A 65 1.44 -6.90 4.21
C LEU A 65 2.05 -6.95 2.81
N VAL A 66 1.80 -5.94 1.99
CA VAL A 66 2.49 -5.75 0.70
C VAL A 66 3.65 -4.80 0.91
N SER A 67 4.87 -5.29 0.81
CA SER A 67 6.07 -4.52 1.08
C SER A 67 6.76 -4.09 -0.21
N SER A 68 7.47 -2.97 -0.17
CA SER A 68 8.51 -2.61 -1.13
C SER A 68 9.88 -2.58 -0.45
N GLY A 69 10.88 -1.92 -1.04
CA GLY A 69 12.14 -1.61 -0.37
C GLY A 69 13.25 -2.65 -0.50
N ALA A 70 13.01 -3.80 -1.14
CA ALA A 70 14.03 -4.83 -1.36
C ALA A 70 15.26 -4.29 -2.11
N ILE A 71 15.07 -3.59 -3.22
CA ILE A 71 16.19 -2.99 -3.97
C ILE A 71 16.97 -1.98 -3.13
N GLY A 72 16.27 -1.09 -2.41
CA GLY A 72 16.89 -0.11 -1.52
C GLY A 72 17.74 -0.79 -0.45
N ALA A 73 17.14 -1.72 0.30
CA ALA A 73 17.84 -2.54 1.30
C ALA A 73 19.06 -3.26 0.72
N GLY A 74 18.99 -3.74 -0.53
CA GLY A 74 20.11 -4.32 -1.26
C GLY A 74 21.24 -3.32 -1.53
N LYS A 75 20.91 -2.12 -2.01
CA LYS A 75 21.89 -1.03 -2.26
C LYS A 75 22.67 -0.68 -1.01
N GLY A 76 21.97 -0.38 0.08
CA GLY A 76 22.60 -0.04 1.35
C GLY A 76 23.51 -1.15 1.89
N ARG A 77 23.14 -2.41 1.62
CA ARG A 77 23.90 -3.58 2.09
C ARG A 77 25.15 -3.88 1.26
N VAL A 78 25.05 -3.76 -0.06
CA VAL A 78 26.14 -4.12 -0.99
C VAL A 78 27.06 -2.93 -1.28
N GLY A 79 26.55 -1.69 -1.16
CA GLY A 79 27.29 -0.46 -1.47
C GLY A 79 27.51 -0.25 -2.97
N TYR A 80 26.71 -0.88 -3.82
CA TYR A 80 26.77 -0.74 -5.28
C TYR A 80 25.65 0.17 -5.80
N PRO A 81 25.94 1.07 -6.76
CA PRO A 81 24.91 1.80 -7.47
C PRO A 81 24.09 0.84 -8.36
N GLN A 82 22.85 1.24 -8.67
CA GLN A 82 21.99 0.55 -9.63
C GLN A 82 22.03 1.33 -10.94
N GLU A 83 22.66 0.77 -11.96
CA GLU A 83 22.77 1.34 -13.29
C GLU A 83 22.03 0.48 -14.35
N THR A 84 21.89 -0.82 -14.12
CA THR A 84 21.18 -1.75 -15.03
C THR A 84 20.01 -2.49 -14.36
N VAL A 85 19.16 -3.12 -15.17
CA VAL A 85 18.07 -3.98 -14.70
C VAL A 85 18.63 -5.20 -13.96
N GLU A 86 19.66 -5.85 -14.50
CA GLU A 86 20.27 -7.03 -13.88
C GLU A 86 20.86 -6.72 -12.50
N GLU A 87 21.45 -5.54 -12.33
CA GLU A 87 21.92 -5.07 -11.02
C GLU A 87 20.76 -4.85 -10.06
N SER A 88 19.64 -4.29 -10.54
CA SER A 88 18.42 -4.11 -9.76
C SER A 88 17.87 -5.46 -9.26
N GLN A 89 17.85 -6.48 -10.13
CA GLN A 89 17.41 -7.85 -9.81
C GLN A 89 18.35 -8.54 -8.81
N ALA A 90 19.65 -8.32 -8.94
CA ALA A 90 20.62 -8.85 -7.97
C ALA A 90 20.47 -8.16 -6.60
N LEU A 91 20.33 -6.83 -6.59
CA LEU A 91 20.14 -6.03 -5.38
C LEU A 91 18.81 -6.37 -4.69
N SER A 92 17.72 -6.55 -5.43
CA SER A 92 16.42 -6.96 -4.86
C SER A 92 16.53 -8.31 -4.16
N THR A 93 17.26 -9.27 -4.73
CA THR A 93 17.47 -10.58 -4.10
C THR A 93 18.23 -10.47 -2.78
N VAL A 94 19.30 -9.67 -2.73
CA VAL A 94 20.08 -9.42 -1.50
C VAL A 94 19.20 -8.72 -0.45
N GLY A 95 18.51 -7.66 -0.85
CA GLY A 95 17.71 -6.87 0.07
C GLY A 95 16.43 -7.54 0.52
N GLN A 96 15.82 -8.41 -0.29
CA GLN A 96 14.63 -9.19 0.10
C GLN A 96 14.94 -10.13 1.27
N SER A 97 16.09 -10.82 1.23
CA SER A 97 16.56 -11.64 2.35
C SER A 97 16.77 -10.80 3.62
N HIS A 98 17.34 -9.60 3.47
CA HIS A 98 17.53 -8.68 4.59
C HIS A 98 16.21 -8.18 5.17
N LEU A 99 15.29 -7.76 4.31
CA LEU A 99 13.97 -7.24 4.66
C LEU A 99 13.16 -8.28 5.43
N MET A 100 13.11 -9.52 4.95
CA MET A 100 12.39 -10.60 5.64
C MET A 100 12.98 -10.95 6.99
N ARG A 101 14.31 -10.91 7.13
CA ARG A 101 14.95 -11.08 8.43
C ARG A 101 14.48 -10.01 9.42
N ARG A 102 14.45 -8.74 9.01
CA ARG A 102 14.02 -7.64 9.89
C ARG A 102 12.53 -7.68 10.21
N TYR A 103 11.69 -8.02 9.25
CA TYR A 103 10.28 -8.28 9.55
C TYR A 103 10.11 -9.40 10.56
N THR A 104 10.82 -10.52 10.39
CA THR A 104 10.78 -11.63 11.35
C THR A 104 11.19 -11.16 12.75
N GLU A 105 12.35 -10.51 12.89
CA GLU A 105 12.85 -9.99 14.17
C GLU A 105 11.87 -9.00 14.83
N SER A 106 11.22 -8.14 14.04
CA SER A 106 10.28 -7.14 14.57
C SER A 106 8.93 -7.75 14.98
N PHE A 107 8.35 -8.64 14.17
CA PHE A 107 7.10 -9.34 14.50
C PHE A 107 7.25 -10.32 15.67
N GLU A 108 8.45 -10.88 15.90
CA GLU A 108 8.76 -11.70 17.07
C GLU A 108 8.56 -10.96 18.40
N ARG A 109 8.66 -9.61 18.42
CA ARG A 109 8.32 -8.80 19.61
C ARG A 109 6.89 -9.04 20.10
N TYR A 110 5.99 -9.44 19.19
CA TYR A 110 4.58 -9.70 19.44
C TYR A 110 4.23 -11.19 19.38
N GLY A 111 5.21 -12.08 19.23
CA GLY A 111 4.99 -13.51 19.09
C GLY A 111 4.26 -13.89 17.80
N ARG A 112 4.36 -13.07 16.75
CA ARG A 112 3.75 -13.31 15.44
C ARG A 112 4.73 -14.02 14.52
N THR A 113 4.22 -14.98 13.75
CA THR A 113 4.96 -15.63 12.66
C THR A 113 4.63 -14.91 11.36
N VAL A 114 5.63 -14.73 10.49
CA VAL A 114 5.46 -14.16 9.15
C VAL A 114 5.82 -15.19 8.07
N ALA A 115 5.23 -15.06 6.89
CA ALA A 115 5.56 -15.89 5.73
C ALA A 115 5.80 -15.02 4.49
N GLN A 116 6.89 -15.31 3.78
CA GLN A 116 7.22 -14.63 2.53
C GLN A 116 6.41 -15.21 1.37
N ILE A 117 5.85 -14.33 0.54
CA ILE A 117 5.30 -14.65 -0.77
C ILE A 117 5.93 -13.69 -1.80
N LEU A 118 6.46 -14.23 -2.89
CA LEU A 118 6.95 -13.42 -4.02
C LEU A 118 6.10 -13.71 -5.25
N LEU A 119 5.61 -12.65 -5.90
CA LEU A 119 4.73 -12.76 -7.06
C LEU A 119 5.28 -11.95 -8.23
N THR A 120 4.91 -12.35 -9.44
CA THR A 120 5.01 -11.52 -10.65
C THR A 120 3.60 -11.21 -11.15
N ASP A 121 3.45 -10.22 -12.03
CA ASP A 121 2.15 -9.93 -12.66
C ASP A 121 1.56 -11.17 -13.36
N HIS A 122 2.42 -11.99 -13.98
CA HIS A 122 2.00 -13.25 -14.60
C HIS A 122 1.39 -14.27 -13.62
N ASP A 123 1.76 -14.23 -12.34
CA ASP A 123 1.16 -15.11 -11.33
C ASP A 123 -0.28 -14.69 -11.00
N LEU A 124 -0.60 -13.41 -11.15
CA LEU A 124 -1.94 -12.85 -10.91
C LEU A 124 -2.85 -12.96 -12.14
N GLU A 125 -2.29 -12.85 -13.35
CA GLU A 125 -3.03 -13.00 -14.60
C GLU A 125 -3.35 -14.46 -14.94
N ASN A 126 -2.55 -15.41 -14.44
CA ASN A 126 -2.75 -16.83 -14.68
C ASN A 126 -3.72 -17.44 -13.65
N PRO A 127 -4.90 -17.95 -14.07
CA PRO A 127 -5.92 -18.42 -13.12
C PRO A 127 -5.47 -19.56 -12.20
N GLU A 128 -4.63 -20.47 -12.67
CA GLU A 128 -4.14 -21.60 -11.88
C GLU A 128 -3.13 -21.14 -10.82
N ARG A 129 -2.16 -20.29 -11.22
CA ARG A 129 -1.17 -19.72 -10.30
C ARG A 129 -1.85 -18.83 -9.25
N PHE A 130 -2.80 -18.02 -9.69
CA PHE A 130 -3.59 -17.18 -8.82
C PHE A 130 -4.40 -18.00 -7.80
N THR A 131 -5.04 -19.10 -8.24
CA THR A 131 -5.74 -20.01 -7.32
C THR A 131 -4.79 -20.61 -6.27
N ASN A 132 -3.57 -21.01 -6.67
CA ASN A 132 -2.57 -21.51 -5.73
C ASN A 132 -2.08 -20.45 -4.75
N PHE A 133 -1.87 -19.21 -5.21
CA PHE A 133 -1.57 -18.06 -4.36
C PHE A 133 -2.68 -17.84 -3.33
N ARG A 134 -3.95 -17.76 -3.77
CA ARG A 134 -5.10 -17.59 -2.87
C ARG A 134 -5.18 -18.69 -1.83
N ASN A 135 -5.09 -19.96 -2.24
CA ASN A 135 -5.11 -21.11 -1.30
C ASN A 135 -3.99 -21.02 -0.25
N THR A 136 -2.81 -20.56 -0.65
CA THR A 136 -1.67 -20.37 0.26
C THR A 136 -1.96 -19.26 1.27
N VAL A 137 -2.48 -18.13 0.80
CA VAL A 137 -2.89 -17.00 1.66
C VAL A 137 -3.93 -17.45 2.69
N GLU A 138 -5.01 -18.10 2.26
CA GLU A 138 -6.06 -18.60 3.17
C GLU A 138 -5.48 -19.54 4.24
N THR A 139 -4.62 -20.48 3.82
CA THR A 139 -3.98 -21.43 4.75
C THR A 139 -3.09 -20.72 5.78
N LEU A 140 -2.34 -19.69 5.36
CA LEU A 140 -1.49 -18.91 6.26
C LEU A 140 -2.32 -18.12 7.28
N LEU A 141 -3.42 -17.50 6.83
CA LEU A 141 -4.33 -16.76 7.69
C LEU A 141 -5.02 -17.69 8.70
N ASP A 142 -5.46 -18.88 8.29
CA ASP A 142 -6.00 -19.92 9.17
C ASP A 142 -5.01 -20.34 10.27
N TRP A 143 -3.70 -20.29 9.98
CA TRP A 143 -2.64 -20.57 10.96
C TRP A 143 -2.27 -19.37 11.84
N GLY A 144 -2.86 -18.20 11.59
CA GLY A 144 -2.50 -16.94 12.25
C GLY A 144 -1.13 -16.40 11.83
N VAL A 145 -0.63 -16.79 10.66
CA VAL A 145 0.64 -16.33 10.08
C VAL A 145 0.39 -15.09 9.22
N VAL A 146 1.19 -14.05 9.39
CA VAL A 146 1.07 -12.80 8.62
C VAL A 146 1.78 -12.96 7.27
N PRO A 147 1.07 -12.94 6.13
CA PRO A 147 1.71 -12.98 4.82
C PRO A 147 2.39 -11.65 4.51
N ILE A 148 3.66 -11.70 4.11
CA ILE A 148 4.42 -10.58 3.59
C ILE A 148 4.68 -10.83 2.11
N ILE A 149 3.97 -10.07 1.28
CA ILE A 149 3.95 -10.17 -0.17
C ILE A 149 4.87 -9.08 -0.73
N ASN A 150 5.69 -9.44 -1.70
CA ASN A 150 6.44 -8.49 -2.50
C ASN A 150 6.55 -9.02 -3.93
N GLU A 151 6.96 -8.17 -4.85
CA GLU A 151 7.27 -8.57 -6.20
C GLU A 151 8.52 -9.45 -6.26
N ASN A 152 8.52 -10.42 -7.17
CA ASN A 152 9.66 -11.27 -7.46
C ASN A 152 10.57 -10.61 -8.52
N ASP A 153 11.14 -9.47 -8.13
CA ASP A 153 12.03 -8.65 -8.97
C ASP A 153 13.12 -9.48 -9.67
N ALA A 154 13.62 -10.53 -9.00
CA ALA A 154 14.71 -11.37 -9.51
C ALA A 154 14.41 -12.10 -10.83
N VAL A 155 13.13 -12.30 -11.15
CA VAL A 155 12.67 -13.02 -12.34
C VAL A 155 11.60 -12.27 -13.13
N ALA A 156 11.22 -11.07 -12.68
CA ALA A 156 10.33 -10.19 -13.43
C ALA A 156 10.98 -9.81 -14.77
N THR A 157 10.23 -9.97 -15.85
CA THR A 157 10.70 -9.71 -17.23
C THR A 157 10.38 -8.30 -17.72
N GLU A 158 9.47 -7.60 -17.04
CA GLU A 158 9.23 -6.19 -17.29
C GLU A 158 10.32 -5.34 -16.65
N GLU A 159 10.57 -4.15 -17.21
CA GLU A 159 11.41 -3.16 -16.54
C GLU A 159 10.88 -2.97 -15.11
N ILE A 160 11.73 -3.06 -14.09
CA ILE A 160 11.32 -2.80 -12.70
C ILE A 160 10.80 -1.36 -12.64
N ARG A 161 9.50 -1.17 -12.49
CA ARG A 161 8.87 0.15 -12.52
C ARG A 161 8.59 0.63 -11.11
N ILE A 162 8.65 1.95 -10.96
CA ILE A 162 8.20 2.60 -9.73
C ILE A 162 6.68 2.53 -9.71
N GLY A 163 6.12 1.82 -8.72
CA GLY A 163 4.67 1.74 -8.51
C GLY A 163 4.07 0.35 -8.68
N ASP A 164 4.87 -0.65 -9.05
CA ASP A 164 4.39 -2.02 -9.27
C ASP A 164 3.73 -2.60 -8.02
N ASN A 165 4.33 -2.36 -6.86
CA ASN A 165 3.73 -2.77 -5.59
C ASN A 165 2.42 -2.03 -5.22
N ASP A 166 2.12 -0.86 -5.80
CA ASP A 166 0.82 -0.21 -5.62
C ASP A 166 -0.26 -1.01 -6.39
N MET A 167 0.02 -1.38 -7.64
CA MET A 167 -0.88 -2.23 -8.46
C MET A 167 -0.97 -3.66 -7.91
N LEU A 168 0.15 -4.25 -7.50
CA LEU A 168 0.19 -5.55 -6.82
C LEU A 168 -0.74 -5.55 -5.61
N SER A 169 -0.71 -4.49 -4.79
CA SER A 169 -1.57 -4.41 -3.60
C SER A 169 -3.06 -4.30 -3.94
N SER A 170 -3.42 -3.61 -5.02
CA SER A 170 -4.79 -3.58 -5.54
C SER A 170 -5.22 -4.96 -6.03
N SER A 171 -4.43 -5.59 -6.89
CA SER A 171 -4.74 -6.91 -7.45
C SER A 171 -4.82 -7.99 -6.38
N VAL A 172 -3.95 -7.94 -5.35
CA VAL A 172 -4.04 -8.82 -4.18
C VAL A 172 -5.33 -8.54 -3.42
N ALA A 173 -5.64 -7.28 -3.12
CA ALA A 173 -6.84 -6.89 -2.39
C ALA A 173 -8.12 -7.42 -3.06
N ILE A 174 -8.24 -7.18 -4.38
CA ILE A 174 -9.37 -7.65 -5.19
C ILE A 174 -9.39 -9.18 -5.25
N GLY A 175 -8.24 -9.79 -5.44
CA GLY A 175 -8.15 -11.22 -5.70
C GLY A 175 -8.43 -12.13 -4.49
N VAL A 176 -8.06 -11.68 -3.28
CA VAL A 176 -8.24 -12.46 -2.04
C VAL A 176 -9.43 -11.96 -1.21
N ASP A 177 -10.33 -11.20 -1.85
CA ASP A 177 -11.59 -10.69 -1.29
C ASP A 177 -11.38 -9.96 0.05
N VAL A 178 -10.49 -8.95 0.08
CA VAL A 178 -10.27 -8.15 1.30
C VAL A 178 -11.32 -7.06 1.48
N ASP A 179 -11.51 -6.62 2.72
CA ASP A 179 -12.49 -5.60 3.06
C ASP A 179 -11.91 -4.17 3.02
N LEU A 180 -10.58 -4.02 2.97
CA LEU A 180 -9.91 -2.73 2.98
C LEU A 180 -8.50 -2.81 2.38
N LEU A 181 -8.16 -1.82 1.55
CA LEU A 181 -6.78 -1.55 1.12
C LEU A 181 -6.24 -0.28 1.79
N VAL A 182 -5.13 -0.38 2.52
CA VAL A 182 -4.43 0.78 3.09
C VAL A 182 -3.06 0.93 2.45
N THR A 183 -2.81 2.08 1.83
CA THR A 183 -1.51 2.43 1.24
C THR A 183 -0.80 3.46 2.10
N LEU A 184 0.26 3.03 2.79
CA LEU A 184 1.10 3.87 3.64
C LEU A 184 2.29 4.44 2.85
N THR A 185 2.37 5.76 2.80
CA THR A 185 3.37 6.50 2.02
C THR A 185 3.96 7.68 2.79
N ASP A 186 5.03 8.26 2.28
CA ASP A 186 5.69 9.45 2.85
C ASP A 186 4.88 10.76 2.73
N VAL A 187 3.83 10.76 1.92
CA VAL A 187 2.85 11.86 1.82
C VAL A 187 1.57 11.43 2.53
N ASP A 188 1.01 12.28 3.38
CA ASP A 188 -0.12 11.93 4.24
C ASP A 188 -1.48 11.92 3.53
N GLY A 189 -1.52 11.86 2.20
CA GLY A 189 -2.73 11.77 1.40
C GLY A 189 -2.56 12.32 -0.02
N VAL A 190 -3.67 12.50 -0.72
CA VAL A 190 -3.76 13.15 -2.03
C VAL A 190 -4.09 14.62 -1.81
N TYR A 191 -3.45 15.51 -2.55
CA TYR A 191 -3.59 16.96 -2.39
C TYR A 191 -4.12 17.63 -3.66
N THR A 192 -4.73 18.81 -3.53
CA THR A 192 -5.18 19.64 -4.66
C THR A 192 -4.04 20.28 -5.46
N GLY A 193 -2.79 20.11 -5.01
CA GLY A 193 -1.55 20.56 -5.63
C GLY A 193 -0.34 19.93 -4.93
N ASN A 194 0.90 20.30 -5.28
CA ASN A 194 2.09 19.80 -4.57
C ASN A 194 2.25 20.48 -3.20
N PRO A 195 2.02 19.81 -2.05
CA PRO A 195 2.11 20.48 -0.75
C PRO A 195 3.54 20.98 -0.40
N LYS A 196 4.58 20.46 -1.07
CA LYS A 196 5.96 20.93 -0.88
C LYS A 196 6.25 22.24 -1.63
N ARG A 197 5.39 22.65 -2.58
CA ARG A 197 5.61 23.83 -3.45
C ARG A 197 4.47 24.83 -3.41
N ASP A 198 3.26 24.36 -3.16
CA ASP A 198 2.05 25.16 -3.08
C ASP A 198 1.53 25.17 -1.64
N PRO A 199 1.74 26.28 -0.90
CA PRO A 199 1.21 26.44 0.46
C PRO A 199 -0.33 26.45 0.53
N GLY A 200 -1.01 26.65 -0.62
CA GLY A 200 -2.46 26.57 -0.73
C GLY A 200 -2.99 25.18 -1.08
N ALA A 201 -2.11 24.18 -1.23
CA ALA A 201 -2.53 22.81 -1.49
C ALA A 201 -3.24 22.24 -0.25
N GLU A 202 -4.47 21.79 -0.45
CA GLU A 202 -5.31 21.20 0.58
C GLU A 202 -5.39 19.68 0.38
N ARG A 203 -5.38 18.92 1.48
CA ARG A 203 -5.56 17.48 1.40
C ARG A 203 -7.00 17.16 1.01
N ILE A 204 -7.15 16.31 0.00
CA ILE A 204 -8.44 15.79 -0.45
C ILE A 204 -8.91 14.77 0.59
N GLU A 205 -10.02 15.05 1.27
CA GLU A 205 -10.56 14.16 2.31
C GLU A 205 -11.03 12.82 1.72
N ALA A 206 -11.74 12.87 0.60
CA ALA A 206 -12.27 11.69 -0.06
C ALA A 206 -12.31 11.81 -1.59
N VAL A 207 -12.18 10.64 -2.23
CA VAL A 207 -12.23 10.44 -3.67
C VAL A 207 -13.35 9.45 -3.99
N GLY A 208 -14.20 9.84 -4.93
CA GLY A 208 -15.33 9.06 -5.43
C GLY A 208 -15.72 9.59 -6.80
N ARG A 209 -16.89 10.23 -6.91
CA ARG A 209 -17.34 10.86 -8.16
C ARG A 209 -16.44 12.01 -8.67
N ASN A 210 -15.64 12.63 -7.79
CA ASN A 210 -14.62 13.62 -8.14
C ASN A 210 -13.33 13.02 -8.73
N TYR A 211 -13.25 11.72 -8.99
CA TYR A 211 -12.00 11.09 -9.46
C TYR A 211 -11.39 11.78 -10.71
N GLY A 212 -12.22 12.19 -11.68
CA GLY A 212 -11.74 12.91 -12.87
C GLY A 212 -11.05 14.25 -12.54
N TYR A 213 -11.51 14.96 -11.51
CA TYR A 213 -10.82 16.15 -11.00
C TYR A 213 -9.47 15.79 -10.37
N VAL A 214 -9.43 14.73 -9.56
CA VAL A 214 -8.20 14.25 -8.90
C VAL A 214 -7.14 13.86 -9.94
N GLN A 215 -7.55 13.15 -11.01
CA GLN A 215 -6.65 12.82 -12.13
C GLN A 215 -6.10 14.09 -12.79
N GLY A 216 -6.95 15.07 -13.07
CA GLY A 216 -6.52 16.35 -13.64
C GLY A 216 -5.51 17.11 -12.77
N VAL A 217 -5.65 17.04 -11.44
CA VAL A 217 -4.66 17.61 -10.49
C VAL A 217 -3.32 16.90 -10.58
N ILE A 218 -3.31 15.56 -10.58
CA ILE A 218 -2.09 14.75 -10.65
C ILE A 218 -1.36 14.97 -11.98
N ASP A 219 -2.11 15.02 -13.09
CA ASP A 219 -1.55 15.24 -14.42
C ASP A 219 -1.02 16.67 -14.61
N GLY A 220 -1.75 17.67 -14.09
CA GLY A 220 -1.31 19.07 -14.13
C GLY A 220 -0.03 19.32 -13.33
N ALA A 221 0.14 18.64 -12.20
CA ALA A 221 1.35 18.74 -11.36
C ALA A 221 2.59 18.04 -11.97
N SER A 222 2.40 17.19 -12.98
CA SER A 222 3.48 16.42 -13.62
C SER A 222 4.35 17.25 -14.59
N GLY A 223 3.96 18.49 -14.91
CA GLY A 223 4.69 19.39 -15.82
C GLY A 223 6.00 19.97 -15.26
N ASP A 224 6.25 19.88 -13.95
CA ASP A 224 7.31 20.64 -13.26
C ASP A 224 8.62 19.85 -13.00
N GLY A 225 8.91 18.84 -13.83
CA GLY A 225 10.24 18.18 -13.88
C GLY A 225 10.65 17.34 -12.67
N VAL A 226 9.76 17.11 -11.70
CA VAL A 226 9.99 16.21 -10.55
C VAL A 226 8.83 15.23 -10.49
N GLY A 227 9.15 13.95 -10.68
CA GLY A 227 8.18 12.89 -10.91
C GLY A 227 7.18 12.71 -9.78
N PHE A 228 5.93 13.06 -10.04
CA PHE A 228 4.76 12.62 -9.28
C PHE A 228 4.36 11.16 -9.56
N GLY A 229 5.18 10.40 -10.29
CA GLY A 229 4.86 9.02 -10.65
C GLY A 229 4.43 8.16 -9.45
N GLY A 230 5.05 8.40 -8.29
CA GLY A 230 4.71 7.69 -7.06
C GLY A 230 3.30 7.95 -6.51
N ILE A 231 2.69 9.13 -6.69
CA ILE A 231 1.30 9.36 -6.23
C ILE A 231 0.29 8.87 -7.25
N ARG A 232 0.61 8.95 -8.55
CA ARG A 232 -0.28 8.50 -9.63
C ARG A 232 -0.66 7.03 -9.44
N THR A 233 0.33 6.15 -9.31
CA THR A 233 0.10 4.70 -9.14
C THR A 233 -0.66 4.36 -7.85
N LYS A 234 -0.48 5.15 -6.78
CA LYS A 234 -1.24 4.98 -5.53
C LYS A 234 -2.70 5.34 -5.70
N VAL A 235 -2.97 6.43 -6.40
CA VAL A 235 -4.33 6.86 -6.72
C VAL A 235 -5.00 5.88 -7.67
N GLU A 236 -4.28 5.35 -8.66
CA GLU A 236 -4.78 4.32 -9.58
C GLU A 236 -5.10 3.02 -8.84
N GLY A 237 -4.20 2.50 -8.00
CA GLY A 237 -4.45 1.29 -7.21
C GLY A 237 -5.59 1.47 -6.19
N ALA A 238 -5.66 2.61 -5.50
CA ALA A 238 -6.75 2.89 -4.58
C ALA A 238 -8.09 3.05 -5.31
N ARG A 239 -8.09 3.60 -6.53
CA ARG A 239 -9.26 3.69 -7.39
C ARG A 239 -9.74 2.32 -7.84
N ASP A 240 -8.82 1.47 -8.29
CA ASP A 240 -9.13 0.13 -8.79
C ASP A 240 -9.79 -0.73 -7.71
N ALA A 241 -9.25 -0.73 -6.48
CA ALA A 241 -9.91 -1.34 -5.32
C ALA A 241 -11.33 -0.77 -5.06
N SER A 242 -11.48 0.55 -5.10
CA SER A 242 -12.76 1.26 -4.92
C SER A 242 -13.80 0.90 -5.99
N GLU A 243 -13.39 0.70 -7.24
CA GLU A 243 -14.27 0.25 -8.33
C GLU A 243 -14.72 -1.20 -8.13
N HIS A 244 -13.94 -2.02 -7.42
CA HIS A 244 -14.29 -3.37 -7.03
C HIS A 244 -15.04 -3.46 -5.68
N GLY A 245 -15.49 -2.33 -5.15
CA GLY A 245 -16.31 -2.28 -3.93
C GLY A 245 -15.49 -2.25 -2.62
N ILE A 246 -14.16 -2.23 -2.72
CA ILE A 246 -13.26 -2.25 -1.56
C ILE A 246 -12.91 -0.80 -1.19
N PRO A 247 -13.22 -0.31 0.03
CA PRO A 247 -12.74 1.00 0.45
C PRO A 247 -11.20 0.99 0.46
N ALA A 248 -10.59 2.10 0.03
CA ALA A 248 -9.14 2.24 0.06
C ALA A 248 -8.72 3.54 0.75
N ILE A 249 -7.58 3.55 1.43
CA ILE A 249 -7.07 4.72 2.15
C ILE A 249 -5.60 4.93 1.79
N ILE A 250 -5.25 6.14 1.34
CA ILE A 250 -3.86 6.58 1.22
C ILE A 250 -3.54 7.45 2.43
N ALA A 251 -2.56 7.06 3.23
CA ALA A 251 -2.20 7.75 4.46
C ALA A 251 -0.69 7.80 4.70
N GLY A 252 -0.28 8.71 5.58
CA GLY A 252 1.13 8.92 5.93
C GLY A 252 1.66 7.78 6.79
N SER A 253 2.76 7.15 6.39
CA SER A 253 3.42 6.10 7.18
C SER A 253 4.03 6.62 8.48
N ALA A 254 4.33 7.92 8.56
CA ALA A 254 4.79 8.58 9.79
C ALA A 254 3.66 9.08 10.69
N GLU A 255 2.39 9.01 10.26
CA GLU A 255 1.25 9.43 11.07
C GLU A 255 1.17 8.56 12.34
N PRO A 256 1.07 9.15 13.54
CA PRO A 256 0.88 8.39 14.77
C PRO A 256 -0.42 7.59 14.74
N ASP A 257 -0.33 6.33 15.16
CA ASP A 257 -1.47 5.42 15.33
C ASP A 257 -2.34 5.32 14.05
N VAL A 258 -1.72 5.34 12.86
CA VAL A 258 -2.44 5.48 11.58
C VAL A 258 -3.45 4.36 11.36
N LEU A 259 -3.06 3.10 11.62
CA LEU A 259 -3.96 1.96 11.45
C LEU A 259 -5.00 1.84 12.57
N GLU A 260 -4.68 2.26 13.80
CA GLU A 260 -5.64 2.39 14.91
C GLU A 260 -6.74 3.42 14.59
N ARG A 261 -6.35 4.56 14.02
CA ARG A 261 -7.29 5.61 13.60
C ARG A 261 -8.26 5.09 12.54
N ILE A 262 -7.75 4.34 11.55
CA ILE A 262 -8.58 3.68 10.53
C ILE A 262 -9.52 2.67 11.19
N ALA A 263 -9.00 1.77 12.02
CA ALA A 263 -9.77 0.74 12.73
C ALA A 263 -10.81 1.29 13.74
N THR A 264 -10.77 2.60 14.02
CA THR A 264 -11.73 3.29 14.89
C THR A 264 -12.59 4.32 14.14
N GLY A 265 -12.54 4.31 12.79
CA GLY A 265 -13.35 5.18 11.94
C GLY A 265 -12.97 6.66 11.97
N LYS A 266 -11.78 7.00 12.50
CA LYS A 266 -11.29 8.38 12.56
C LYS A 266 -10.79 8.82 11.18
N SER A 267 -10.97 10.11 10.87
CA SER A 267 -10.42 10.70 9.65
C SER A 267 -8.89 10.65 9.65
N VAL A 268 -8.32 10.04 8.62
CA VAL A 268 -6.89 10.02 8.33
C VAL A 268 -6.68 9.82 6.82
N GLY A 269 -5.67 10.49 6.27
CA GLY A 269 -5.35 10.36 4.87
C GLY A 269 -6.44 10.85 3.91
N THR A 270 -6.46 10.22 2.75
CA THR A 270 -7.49 10.36 1.71
C THR A 270 -8.21 9.03 1.53
N LEU A 271 -9.53 9.04 1.69
CA LEU A 271 -10.40 7.88 1.54
C LEU A 271 -10.93 7.75 0.11
N PHE A 272 -10.83 6.57 -0.48
CA PHE A 272 -11.47 6.22 -1.74
C PHE A 272 -12.76 5.47 -1.43
N VAL A 273 -13.88 6.09 -1.76
CA VAL A 273 -15.23 5.56 -1.50
C VAL A 273 -15.54 4.47 -2.53
N PRO A 274 -16.04 3.29 -2.10
CA PRO A 274 -16.50 2.25 -3.02
C PRO A 274 -17.52 2.79 -4.04
N VAL A 275 -17.33 2.49 -5.33
CA VAL A 275 -18.22 2.97 -6.41
C VAL A 275 -19.44 2.06 -6.58
N ASN A 276 -19.28 0.78 -6.26
CA ASN A 276 -20.29 -0.27 -6.46
C ASN A 276 -20.81 -0.87 -5.14
N GLY A 277 -20.48 -0.26 -4.00
CA GLY A 277 -21.01 -0.69 -2.71
C GLY A 277 -22.51 -0.49 -2.69
N VAL A 278 -23.27 -1.59 -2.56
CA VAL A 278 -24.69 -1.52 -2.24
C VAL A 278 -24.82 -0.67 -0.99
N ILE A 279 -25.37 0.53 -1.14
CA ILE A 279 -25.97 1.23 -0.01
C ILE A 279 -27.17 0.34 0.32
N ASP A 280 -27.02 -0.55 1.29
CA ASP A 280 -28.17 -1.23 1.87
C ASP A 280 -29.03 -0.13 2.52
N ASP A 281 -30.08 0.28 1.80
CA ASP A 281 -31.20 1.07 2.31
C ASP A 281 -31.99 0.28 3.38
#